data_AF-A0A534RAG5-F1
#
_entry.id   AF-A0A534RAG5-F1
#
_cell.length_a   1.000
_cell.length_b   1.000
_cell.length_c   1.000
_cell.angle_alpha   90.00
_cell.angle_beta   90.00
_cell.angle_gamma   90.00
#
_symmetry.space_group_name_H-M   'P 1'
#
loop_
_entity.id
_entity.type
_entity.pdbx_description
1 polymer ?
#
loop_
_entity_poly.entity_id
_entity_poly.type
_entity_poly.pdbx_seq_one_letter_code
_entity_poly.pdbx_strand_id
1 'polypeptide(L)'
;MALWCIVTAVAIPAGSAADSCNPFGNAPRAIVQDTTQTTCASGTMMAPWSDADGTPRGACLYEPASASAATPLPLIVYIHPSLFTADTLAFATNILDFRDTANVSDDPARPGFIVVAPEGRATTHFYPQPDDRGTGWDNWYRQLDKSGGAVTVDGVSYPQNVDAATIDHFIDEEVATGKVDTRRIYVTGWSNGAAMGFLYALSRRRIAAAAVYTAPNPFEAFNDPCPQQPVGRRPRSDAEVRVFNRGVRLYHVHNACDIAGICPNGELLLTQLLGIHAHVTDVIIDGSQVQVPMCDAGCGTNPDGDMNFADNPRGYTEGSQNHTRWPSSWTQSMLDFFRMHPLRGHP
;
A
#
# COMPACT_ATOMS: atom_id res chain seq x y z
N MET A 1 51.62 -38.89 -8.22
CA MET A 1 51.02 -38.64 -6.89
C MET A 1 49.86 -37.69 -7.10
N ALA A 2 48.63 -38.21 -7.12
CA ALA A 2 47.42 -37.43 -7.32
C ALA A 2 46.91 -36.96 -5.96
N LEU A 3 46.85 -35.63 -5.76
CA LEU A 3 46.32 -35.03 -4.55
C LEU A 3 44.81 -34.86 -4.72
N TRP A 4 44.04 -35.66 -3.98
CA TRP A 4 42.58 -35.55 -3.92
C TRP A 4 42.19 -34.32 -3.11
N CYS A 5 41.59 -33.32 -3.77
CA CYS A 5 40.84 -32.25 -3.09
C CYS A 5 39.52 -32.84 -2.58
N ILE A 6 39.42 -33.02 -1.27
CA ILE A 6 38.13 -33.29 -0.60
C ILE A 6 37.38 -31.95 -0.59
N VAL A 7 36.40 -31.82 -1.48
CA VAL A 7 35.38 -30.77 -1.39
C VAL A 7 34.38 -31.27 -0.34
N THR A 8 34.51 -30.78 0.89
CA THR A 8 33.44 -30.90 1.89
C THR A 8 32.28 -30.02 1.44
N ALA A 9 31.29 -30.63 0.81
CA ALA A 9 29.99 -30.01 0.62
C ALA A 9 29.39 -29.75 2.00
N VAL A 10 29.46 -28.50 2.46
CA VAL A 10 28.61 -28.04 3.56
C VAL A 10 27.20 -27.98 2.99
N ALA A 11 26.42 -29.03 3.23
CA ALA A 11 24.99 -28.97 3.06
C ALA A 11 24.46 -27.94 4.06
N ILE A 12 24.17 -26.73 3.57
CA ILE A 12 23.36 -25.78 4.31
C ILE A 12 21.99 -26.45 4.44
N PRO A 13 21.51 -26.74 5.66
CA PRO A 13 20.19 -27.33 5.81
C PRO A 13 19.18 -26.31 5.28
N ALA A 14 18.47 -26.68 4.22
CA ALA A 14 17.24 -26.02 3.81
C ALA A 14 16.20 -26.29 4.91
N GLY A 15 16.21 -25.47 5.96
CA GLY A 15 15.36 -25.68 7.13
C GLY A 15 15.65 -24.68 8.23
N SER A 16 15.23 -23.42 8.06
CA SER A 16 15.11 -22.44 9.15
C SER A 16 14.35 -21.15 8.80
N ALA A 17 13.63 -21.06 7.67
CA ALA A 17 12.78 -19.90 7.36
C ALA A 17 11.33 -20.03 7.89
N ALA A 18 10.84 -21.27 8.05
CA ALA A 18 9.44 -21.52 8.45
C ALA A 18 9.15 -21.33 9.95
N ASP A 19 10.16 -21.30 10.82
CA ASP A 19 9.98 -21.19 12.28
C ASP A 19 9.75 -19.73 12.76
N SER A 20 9.84 -18.73 11.88
CA SER A 20 9.65 -17.30 12.23
C SER A 20 8.35 -16.68 11.73
N CYS A 21 7.58 -17.41 10.91
CA CYS A 21 6.29 -16.93 10.43
C CYS A 21 5.22 -17.13 11.50
N ASN A 22 4.23 -16.24 11.49
CA ASN A 22 3.09 -16.29 12.38
C ASN A 22 1.79 -16.23 11.57
N PRO A 23 0.61 -16.37 12.20
CA PRO A 23 -0.68 -16.36 11.50
C PRO A 23 -0.97 -15.09 10.68
N PHE A 24 -0.17 -14.03 10.89
CA PHE A 24 -0.25 -12.75 10.24
C PHE A 24 1.04 -12.42 9.45
N GLY A 25 1.82 -13.44 9.06
CA GLY A 25 3.01 -13.28 8.22
C GLY A 25 4.25 -13.07 9.07
N ASN A 26 4.91 -11.94 8.90
CA ASN A 26 6.13 -11.60 9.63
C ASN A 26 5.82 -11.07 11.03
N ALA A 27 6.80 -11.01 11.92
CA ALA A 27 6.68 -10.16 13.11
C ALA A 27 6.66 -8.67 12.71
N PRO A 28 6.07 -7.77 13.54
CA PRO A 28 6.12 -6.33 13.30
C PRO A 28 7.53 -5.84 12.98
N ARG A 29 7.68 -4.98 11.98
CA ARG A 29 9.01 -4.50 11.56
C ARG A 29 9.66 -3.65 12.64
N ALA A 30 10.95 -3.90 12.87
CA ALA A 30 11.75 -3.15 13.82
C ALA A 30 11.89 -1.69 13.37
N ILE A 31 11.67 -0.75 14.30
CA ILE A 31 11.93 0.69 14.11
C ILE A 31 13.43 0.90 13.86
N VAL A 32 13.74 1.79 12.93
CA VAL A 32 15.09 2.32 12.71
C VAL A 32 15.08 3.83 12.94
N GLN A 33 16.26 4.44 12.93
CA GLN A 33 16.36 5.89 13.03
C GLN A 33 15.66 6.55 11.85
N ASP A 34 14.68 7.40 12.14
CA ASP A 34 14.08 8.29 11.16
C ASP A 34 14.93 9.56 11.01
N THR A 35 15.19 9.94 9.77
CA THR A 35 15.89 11.18 9.43
C THR A 35 15.05 12.08 8.53
N THR A 36 13.83 11.66 8.23
CA THR A 36 12.88 12.38 7.41
C THR A 36 12.04 13.33 8.27
N GLN A 37 11.52 14.37 7.64
CA GLN A 37 10.63 15.32 8.30
C GLN A 37 9.48 15.67 7.36
N THR A 38 8.27 15.49 7.86
CA THR A 38 7.04 15.87 7.14
C THR A 38 6.68 17.32 7.45
N THR A 39 6.47 18.11 6.41
CA THR A 39 6.17 19.55 6.48
C THR A 39 4.69 19.85 6.27
N CYS A 40 3.95 18.95 5.62
CA CYS A 40 2.58 19.16 5.16
C CYS A 40 2.46 20.36 4.24
N ALA A 41 3.37 20.46 3.26
CA ALA A 41 3.42 21.59 2.34
C ALA A 41 2.07 21.82 1.64
N SER A 42 1.52 23.03 1.75
CA SER A 42 0.19 23.40 1.22
C SER A 42 -1.01 22.71 1.90
N GLY A 43 -0.78 22.05 3.04
CA GLY A 43 -1.81 21.50 3.93
C GLY A 43 -1.59 21.96 5.37
N THR A 44 -2.17 21.21 6.30
CA THR A 44 -2.00 21.42 7.75
C THR A 44 -1.64 20.12 8.44
N MET A 45 -0.70 20.17 9.38
CA MET A 45 -0.41 19.05 10.27
C MET A 45 -1.63 18.79 11.17
N MET A 46 -2.11 17.54 11.20
CA MET A 46 -3.14 17.10 12.14
C MET A 46 -2.59 17.01 13.55
N ALA A 47 -3.47 16.90 14.56
CA ALA A 47 -3.05 16.74 15.95
C ALA A 47 -2.13 15.51 16.09
N PRO A 48 -1.02 15.61 16.84
CA PRO A 48 -0.11 14.48 17.02
C PRO A 48 -0.81 13.36 17.80
N TRP A 49 -0.47 12.12 17.45
CA TRP A 49 -0.97 10.92 18.10
C TRP A 49 0.19 9.99 18.47
N SER A 50 0.01 9.14 19.48
CA SER A 50 0.96 8.07 19.78
C SER A 50 0.28 6.74 19.52
N ASP A 51 0.92 5.88 18.73
CA ASP A 51 0.41 4.54 18.49
C ASP A 51 0.57 3.63 19.73
N ALA A 52 0.09 2.39 19.62
CA ALA A 52 0.10 1.44 20.73
C ALA A 52 1.51 1.06 21.21
N ASP A 53 2.54 1.31 20.39
CA ASP A 53 3.95 1.09 20.74
C ASP A 53 4.59 2.34 21.35
N GLY A 54 3.84 3.45 21.47
CA GLY A 54 4.31 4.74 21.95
C GLY A 54 5.04 5.56 20.88
N THR A 55 5.01 5.15 19.62
CA THR A 55 5.66 5.88 18.52
C THR A 55 4.82 7.11 18.16
N PRO A 56 5.41 8.32 18.11
CA PRO A 56 4.70 9.50 17.61
C PRO A 56 4.30 9.32 16.15
N ARG A 57 3.04 9.64 15.85
CA ARG A 57 2.43 9.61 14.52
C ARG A 57 1.90 10.99 14.16
N GLY A 58 1.92 11.28 12.87
CA GLY A 58 1.39 12.50 12.28
C GLY A 58 0.67 12.23 10.96
N ALA A 59 -0.08 13.22 10.50
CA ALA A 59 -0.72 13.21 9.20
C ALA A 59 -0.85 14.64 8.66
N CYS A 60 -0.84 14.75 7.35
CA CYS A 60 -1.16 16.00 6.66
C CYS A 60 -2.62 15.99 6.22
N LEU A 61 -3.31 17.11 6.48
CA LEU A 61 -4.67 17.35 6.04
C LEU A 61 -4.69 18.41 4.94
N TYR A 62 -5.39 18.12 3.85
CA TYR A 62 -5.64 19.02 2.74
C TYR A 62 -7.15 19.15 2.56
N GLU A 63 -7.72 20.12 3.26
CA GLU A 63 -9.15 20.39 3.27
C GLU A 63 -9.46 21.58 2.34
N PRO A 64 -10.33 21.42 1.32
CA PRO A 64 -10.78 22.54 0.51
C PRO A 64 -11.73 23.45 1.31
N ALA A 65 -11.73 24.76 1.05
CA ALA A 65 -12.58 25.71 1.77
C ALA A 65 -14.10 25.44 1.61
N SER A 66 -14.50 24.65 0.62
CA SER A 66 -15.88 24.20 0.41
C SER A 66 -16.33 23.10 1.37
N ALA A 67 -15.40 22.40 2.03
CA ALA A 67 -15.71 21.33 2.97
C ALA A 67 -16.41 21.90 4.22
N SER A 68 -17.62 21.42 4.48
CA SER A 68 -18.37 21.82 5.68
C SER A 68 -19.34 20.72 6.09
N ALA A 69 -19.83 20.76 7.33
CA ALA A 69 -20.85 19.82 7.78
C ALA A 69 -22.17 19.91 6.97
N ALA A 70 -22.45 21.08 6.38
CA ALA A 70 -23.60 21.28 5.50
C ALA A 70 -23.35 20.76 4.07
N THR A 71 -22.08 20.67 3.67
CA THR A 71 -21.63 20.23 2.34
C THR A 71 -20.49 19.24 2.51
N PRO A 72 -20.76 18.02 3.01
CA PRO A 72 -19.71 17.05 3.23
C PRO A 72 -19.11 16.60 1.90
N LEU A 73 -17.80 16.37 1.89
CA LEU A 73 -17.03 15.99 0.70
C LEU A 73 -16.43 14.58 0.85
N PRO A 74 -16.16 13.88 -0.26
CA PRO A 74 -15.38 12.65 -0.24
C PRO A 74 -14.04 12.83 0.47
N LEU A 75 -13.57 11.77 1.13
CA LEU A 75 -12.24 11.70 1.72
C LEU A 75 -11.36 10.76 0.91
N ILE A 76 -10.18 11.20 0.53
CA ILE A 76 -9.11 10.38 -0.05
C ILE A 76 -8.00 10.23 0.98
N VAL A 77 -7.61 9.00 1.25
CA VAL A 77 -6.45 8.68 2.09
C VAL A 77 -5.26 8.46 1.16
N TYR A 78 -4.24 9.30 1.25
CA TYR A 78 -3.00 9.14 0.48
C TYR A 78 -1.94 8.43 1.32
N ILE A 79 -1.39 7.34 0.80
CA ILE A 79 -0.36 6.53 1.44
C ILE A 79 0.93 6.65 0.63
N HIS A 80 1.93 7.34 1.19
CA HIS A 80 3.17 7.69 0.50
C HIS A 80 4.08 6.48 0.22
N PRO A 81 4.99 6.56 -0.77
CA PRO A 81 5.97 5.49 -1.03
C PRO A 81 7.02 5.42 0.09
N SER A 82 7.74 4.30 0.17
CA SER A 82 8.88 4.14 1.07
C SER A 82 10.00 5.14 0.75
N LEU A 83 10.88 5.42 1.71
CA LEU A 83 11.98 6.38 1.68
C LEU A 83 11.59 7.86 1.53
N PHE A 84 10.30 8.15 1.40
CA PHE A 84 9.75 9.50 1.33
C PHE A 84 8.62 9.68 2.33
N THR A 85 8.20 10.92 2.53
CA THR A 85 7.14 11.29 3.48
C THR A 85 5.81 11.56 2.78
N ALA A 86 4.77 11.84 3.56
CA ALA A 86 3.48 12.32 3.09
C ALA A 86 3.56 13.57 2.18
N ASP A 87 4.66 14.34 2.23
CA ASP A 87 4.87 15.51 1.37
C ASP A 87 5.02 15.16 -0.12
N THR A 88 5.27 13.88 -0.45
CA THR A 88 5.22 13.40 -1.84
C THR A 88 3.89 13.72 -2.52
N LEU A 89 2.79 13.76 -1.77
CA LEU A 89 1.49 14.19 -2.29
C LEU A 89 1.56 15.58 -2.94
N ALA A 90 2.23 16.53 -2.28
CA ALA A 90 2.29 17.92 -2.71
C ALA A 90 3.41 18.19 -3.75
N PHE A 91 4.52 17.47 -3.68
CA PHE A 91 5.70 17.76 -4.52
C PHE A 91 5.92 16.79 -5.67
N ALA A 92 5.34 15.59 -5.62
CA ALA A 92 5.62 14.52 -6.57
C ALA A 92 4.37 13.94 -7.24
N THR A 93 3.17 14.39 -6.88
CA THR A 93 1.91 14.03 -7.56
C THR A 93 1.19 15.28 -8.07
N ASN A 94 0.17 15.08 -8.91
CA ASN A 94 -0.77 16.12 -9.31
C ASN A 94 -2.16 15.91 -8.69
N ILE A 95 -2.30 15.12 -7.61
CA ILE A 95 -3.61 14.87 -6.99
C ILE A 95 -4.24 16.18 -6.48
N LEU A 96 -3.43 17.04 -5.84
CA LEU A 96 -3.92 18.29 -5.24
C LEU A 96 -4.38 19.32 -6.28
N ASP A 97 -3.93 19.21 -7.54
CA ASP A 97 -4.41 20.06 -8.64
C ASP A 97 -5.92 19.89 -8.90
N PHE A 98 -6.47 18.73 -8.51
CA PHE A 98 -7.87 18.39 -8.66
C PHE A 98 -8.69 18.60 -7.38
N ARG A 99 -8.05 18.91 -6.25
CA ARG A 99 -8.68 18.92 -4.90
C ARG A 99 -9.95 19.78 -4.85
N ASP A 100 -9.94 20.92 -5.52
CA ASP A 100 -11.02 21.90 -5.42
C ASP A 100 -12.04 21.78 -6.57
N THR A 101 -11.76 20.97 -7.61
CA THR A 101 -12.50 21.00 -8.88
C THR A 101 -13.07 19.65 -9.33
N ALA A 102 -12.48 18.52 -8.93
CA ALA A 102 -12.94 17.21 -9.39
C ALA A 102 -14.29 16.82 -8.77
N ASN A 103 -15.17 16.23 -9.57
CA ASN A 103 -16.50 15.79 -9.14
C ASN A 103 -16.49 14.44 -8.38
N VAL A 104 -15.62 14.23 -7.39
CA VAL A 104 -15.50 12.91 -6.71
C VAL A 104 -16.78 12.55 -5.93
N SER A 105 -17.60 13.55 -5.58
CA SER A 105 -18.89 13.41 -4.89
C SER A 105 -20.00 12.83 -5.79
N ASP A 106 -19.79 12.78 -7.11
CA ASP A 106 -20.81 12.54 -8.14
C ASP A 106 -21.96 13.56 -8.11
N ASP A 107 -21.68 14.75 -7.61
CA ASP A 107 -22.57 15.91 -7.56
C ASP A 107 -21.78 17.14 -8.06
N PRO A 108 -22.03 17.60 -9.29
CA PRO A 108 -21.33 18.76 -9.84
C PRO A 108 -21.45 20.05 -9.02
N ALA A 109 -22.45 20.16 -8.13
CA ALA A 109 -22.61 21.29 -7.23
C ALA A 109 -21.72 21.20 -5.96
N ARG A 110 -21.09 20.04 -5.73
CA ARG A 110 -20.15 19.78 -4.62
C ARG A 110 -18.82 19.26 -5.17
N PRO A 111 -18.08 20.08 -5.95
CA PRO A 111 -16.77 19.69 -6.43
C PRO A 111 -15.77 19.59 -5.28
N GLY A 112 -14.76 18.78 -5.52
CA GLY A 112 -13.61 18.59 -4.66
C GLY A 112 -13.68 17.40 -3.72
N PHE A 113 -12.62 17.27 -2.93
CA PHE A 113 -12.43 16.19 -1.95
C PHE A 113 -11.43 16.64 -0.87
N ILE A 114 -11.54 16.03 0.31
CA ILE A 114 -10.58 16.16 1.40
C ILE A 114 -9.48 15.12 1.19
N VAL A 115 -8.22 15.44 1.51
CA VAL A 115 -7.14 14.45 1.58
C VAL A 115 -6.56 14.37 2.99
N VAL A 116 -6.49 13.17 3.53
CA VAL A 116 -5.67 12.85 4.71
C VAL A 116 -4.48 12.01 4.24
N ALA A 117 -3.27 12.43 4.60
CA ALA A 117 -2.03 11.74 4.24
C ALA A 117 -1.26 11.39 5.53
N PRO A 118 -1.53 10.23 6.15
CA PRO A 118 -0.81 9.78 7.34
C PRO A 118 0.65 9.50 7.02
N GLU A 119 1.52 9.76 7.98
CA GLU A 119 2.95 9.44 7.89
C GLU A 119 3.21 8.01 8.35
N GLY A 120 4.03 7.30 7.57
CA GLY A 120 4.57 5.98 7.89
C GLY A 120 5.59 6.04 9.03
N ARG A 121 6.35 4.97 9.21
CA ARG A 121 7.44 4.92 10.20
C ARG A 121 8.73 4.52 9.54
N ALA A 122 9.86 4.98 10.08
CA ALA A 122 11.15 4.42 9.74
C ALA A 122 11.29 3.00 10.31
N THR A 123 11.29 2.00 9.43
CA THR A 123 11.44 0.58 9.82
C THR A 123 12.47 -0.15 8.96
N THR A 124 12.70 -1.43 9.25
CA THR A 124 13.38 -2.35 8.34
C THR A 124 12.39 -2.97 7.37
N HIS A 125 12.79 -3.18 6.12
CA HIS A 125 11.95 -3.67 5.03
C HIS A 125 12.52 -4.96 4.41
N PHE A 126 11.67 -5.73 3.74
CA PHE A 126 12.09 -6.84 2.88
C PHE A 126 12.14 -6.38 1.41
N TYR A 127 12.90 -5.32 1.16
CA TYR A 127 13.17 -4.78 -0.18
C TYR A 127 14.68 -4.70 -0.44
N PRO A 128 15.11 -4.60 -1.71
CA PRO A 128 16.51 -4.35 -2.05
C PRO A 128 17.02 -3.02 -1.50
N GLN A 129 18.33 -2.92 -1.24
CA GLN A 129 18.96 -1.65 -0.88
C GLN A 129 18.76 -0.59 -1.98
N PRO A 130 18.54 0.69 -1.61
CA PRO A 130 18.59 1.24 -0.25
C PRO A 130 17.26 1.17 0.52
N ASP A 131 16.22 0.56 -0.05
CA ASP A 131 14.89 0.47 0.56
C ASP A 131 14.74 -0.71 1.54
N ASP A 132 15.85 -1.34 1.95
CA ASP A 132 15.85 -2.36 3.01
C ASP A 132 15.57 -1.75 4.40
N ARG A 133 15.53 -0.41 4.49
CA ARG A 133 15.21 0.37 5.68
C ARG A 133 14.80 1.79 5.33
N GLY A 134 14.02 2.42 6.20
CA GLY A 134 13.65 3.83 6.11
C GLY A 134 12.17 4.03 6.32
N THR A 135 11.69 5.25 6.10
CA THR A 135 10.27 5.59 6.24
C THR A 135 9.43 4.74 5.27
N GLY A 136 8.34 4.16 5.75
CA GLY A 136 7.48 3.30 4.96
C GLY A 136 6.35 2.69 5.78
N TRP A 137 5.80 1.60 5.26
CA TRP A 137 4.62 0.92 5.78
C TRP A 137 4.92 -0.57 5.99
N ASP A 138 4.58 -1.09 7.17
CA ASP A 138 4.69 -2.52 7.43
C ASP A 138 3.54 -3.28 6.74
N ASN A 139 3.77 -3.68 5.48
CA ASN A 139 2.85 -4.55 4.73
C ASN A 139 3.13 -6.05 4.94
N TRP A 140 4.09 -6.41 5.80
CA TRP A 140 4.52 -7.79 6.03
C TRP A 140 3.91 -8.41 7.30
N TYR A 141 3.58 -7.57 8.29
CA TYR A 141 2.77 -7.96 9.44
C TYR A 141 1.30 -7.65 9.19
N ARG A 142 0.51 -8.67 8.85
CA ARG A 142 -0.85 -8.54 8.30
C ARG A 142 -1.94 -8.76 9.34
N GLN A 143 -1.68 -8.44 10.61
CA GLN A 143 -2.74 -8.35 11.60
C GLN A 143 -3.50 -7.05 11.32
N LEU A 144 -4.54 -7.16 10.50
CA LEU A 144 -5.33 -6.02 10.05
C LEU A 144 -6.75 -6.06 10.64
N ASP A 145 -7.02 -6.83 11.68
CA ASP A 145 -8.36 -6.85 12.28
C ASP A 145 -8.59 -5.55 13.08
N LYS A 146 -9.66 -4.82 12.77
CA LYS A 146 -10.06 -3.58 13.50
C LYS A 146 -11.02 -3.87 14.66
N SER A 147 -11.38 -5.12 14.95
CA SER A 147 -12.43 -5.44 15.94
C SER A 147 -12.09 -5.10 17.41
N GLY A 148 -11.03 -4.33 17.68
CA GLY A 148 -10.83 -3.67 18.97
C GLY A 148 -9.79 -4.33 19.88
N GLY A 149 -8.82 -5.08 19.36
CA GLY A 149 -7.70 -5.58 20.17
C GLY A 149 -6.81 -6.60 19.47
N ALA A 150 -5.79 -7.05 20.18
CA ALA A 150 -4.92 -8.13 19.76
C ALA A 150 -5.72 -9.42 19.49
N VAL A 151 -5.32 -10.20 18.49
CA VAL A 151 -5.92 -11.51 18.20
C VAL A 151 -5.07 -12.60 18.83
N THR A 152 -5.69 -13.48 19.62
CA THR A 152 -5.00 -14.65 20.19
C THR A 152 -5.10 -15.86 19.26
N VAL A 153 -3.97 -16.43 18.88
CA VAL A 153 -3.88 -17.72 18.17
C VAL A 153 -2.94 -18.62 18.96
N ASP A 154 -3.42 -19.82 19.31
CA ASP A 154 -2.68 -20.83 20.07
C ASP A 154 -2.00 -20.30 21.35
N GLY A 155 -2.71 -19.40 22.06
CA GLY A 155 -2.26 -18.79 23.31
C GLY A 155 -1.29 -17.62 23.14
N VAL A 156 -0.88 -17.27 21.92
CA VAL A 156 -0.05 -16.11 21.61
C VAL A 156 -0.93 -14.95 21.15
N SER A 157 -0.71 -13.76 21.72
CA SER A 157 -1.46 -12.54 21.40
C SER A 157 -0.73 -11.70 20.36
N TYR A 158 -1.41 -11.37 19.27
CA TYR A 158 -0.87 -10.61 18.15
C TYR A 158 -1.53 -9.22 18.08
N PRO A 159 -0.81 -8.12 18.38
CA PRO A 159 -1.38 -6.78 18.37
C PRO A 159 -1.79 -6.35 16.96
N GLN A 160 -2.65 -5.34 16.86
CA GLN A 160 -2.99 -4.78 15.56
C GLN A 160 -1.75 -4.18 14.89
N ASN A 161 -1.65 -4.29 13.56
CA ASN A 161 -0.67 -3.54 12.79
C ASN A 161 -0.86 -2.03 13.07
N VAL A 162 0.17 -1.40 13.65
CA VAL A 162 0.10 -0.02 14.12
C VAL A 162 0.01 1.00 12.98
N ASP A 163 0.48 0.66 11.78
CA ASP A 163 0.34 1.53 10.61
C ASP A 163 -1.12 1.55 10.13
N ALA A 164 -1.79 0.40 10.13
CA ALA A 164 -3.23 0.34 9.86
C ALA A 164 -4.05 1.08 10.94
N ALA A 165 -3.66 0.96 12.21
CA ALA A 165 -4.29 1.69 13.32
C ALA A 165 -4.08 3.21 13.22
N THR A 166 -2.91 3.64 12.73
CA THR A 166 -2.60 5.05 12.47
C THR A 166 -3.49 5.63 11.37
N ILE A 167 -3.62 4.92 10.25
CA ILE A 167 -4.53 5.32 9.18
C ILE A 167 -5.97 5.36 9.71
N ASP A 168 -6.35 4.40 10.56
CA ASP A 168 -7.67 4.38 11.18
C ASP A 168 -7.93 5.65 12.00
N HIS A 169 -6.98 6.02 12.88
CA HIS A 169 -7.06 7.18 13.75
C HIS A 169 -7.27 8.48 12.96
N PHE A 170 -6.43 8.78 11.97
CA PHE A 170 -6.53 10.06 11.25
C PHE A 170 -7.76 10.16 10.35
N ILE A 171 -8.27 9.05 9.81
CA ILE A 171 -9.59 9.04 9.18
C ILE A 171 -10.67 9.33 10.22
N ASP A 172 -10.61 8.71 11.40
CA ASP A 172 -11.61 8.89 12.46
C ASP A 172 -11.65 10.34 12.97
N GLU A 173 -10.49 10.99 13.12
CA GLU A 173 -10.38 12.42 13.44
C GLU A 173 -11.06 13.30 12.39
N GLU A 174 -10.79 13.05 11.09
CA GLU A 174 -11.39 13.86 10.02
C GLU A 174 -12.90 13.58 9.86
N VAL A 175 -13.33 12.32 10.03
CA VAL A 175 -14.76 11.97 10.05
C VAL A 175 -15.50 12.66 11.20
N ALA A 176 -14.86 12.82 12.36
CA ALA A 176 -15.46 13.46 13.53
C ALA A 176 -15.76 14.96 13.32
N THR A 177 -15.15 15.61 12.33
CA THR A 177 -15.45 17.01 11.97
C THR A 177 -16.86 17.16 11.37
N GLY A 178 -17.45 16.07 10.87
CA GLY A 178 -18.72 16.05 10.15
C GLY A 178 -18.61 16.54 8.70
N LYS A 179 -17.42 16.89 8.21
CA LYS A 179 -17.19 17.37 6.84
C LYS A 179 -16.97 16.25 5.83
N VAL A 180 -16.82 15.02 6.28
CA VAL A 180 -16.59 13.84 5.41
C VAL A 180 -17.91 13.20 5.01
N ASP A 181 -18.09 12.97 3.70
CA ASP A 181 -19.08 12.02 3.18
C ASP A 181 -18.59 10.60 3.47
N THR A 182 -19.09 10.01 4.57
CA THR A 182 -18.67 8.68 5.03
C THR A 182 -19.05 7.54 4.09
N ARG A 183 -19.85 7.81 3.04
CA ARG A 183 -20.11 6.84 1.97
C ARG A 183 -18.99 6.83 0.92
N ARG A 184 -18.06 7.78 0.98
CA ARG A 184 -17.04 8.07 -0.02
C ARG A 184 -15.67 8.28 0.62
N ILE A 185 -15.22 7.29 1.39
CA ILE A 185 -13.85 7.21 1.90
C ILE A 185 -13.06 6.28 0.98
N TYR A 186 -12.03 6.83 0.34
CA TYR A 186 -11.21 6.17 -0.66
C TYR A 186 -9.76 6.10 -0.21
N VAL A 187 -9.00 5.19 -0.83
CA VAL A 187 -7.56 5.05 -0.57
C VAL A 187 -6.80 5.13 -1.89
N THR A 188 -5.71 5.87 -1.89
CA THR A 188 -4.69 5.83 -2.93
C THR A 188 -3.31 5.69 -2.29
N GLY A 189 -2.36 5.19 -3.07
CA GLY A 189 -0.99 5.09 -2.62
C GLY A 189 -0.05 4.83 -3.77
N TRP A 190 1.23 4.89 -3.47
CA TRP A 190 2.33 4.71 -4.42
C TRP A 190 3.35 3.72 -3.85
N SER A 191 3.83 2.77 -4.65
CA SER A 191 4.94 1.87 -4.27
C SER A 191 4.60 1.06 -3.00
N ASN A 192 5.47 1.00 -1.99
CA ASN A 192 5.18 0.43 -0.68
C ASN A 192 3.85 0.94 -0.07
N GLY A 193 3.54 2.23 -0.24
CA GLY A 193 2.25 2.80 0.17
C GLY A 193 1.06 2.27 -0.63
N ALA A 194 1.25 1.90 -1.89
CA ALA A 194 0.23 1.22 -2.69
C ALA A 194 0.00 -0.22 -2.21
N ALA A 195 1.05 -0.94 -1.80
CA ALA A 195 0.94 -2.26 -1.17
C ALA A 195 0.12 -2.18 0.14
N MET A 196 0.44 -1.21 1.00
CA MET A 196 -0.35 -0.93 2.20
C MET A 196 -1.78 -0.47 1.87
N GLY A 197 -1.97 0.31 0.81
CA GLY A 197 -3.28 0.73 0.32
C GLY A 197 -4.19 -0.44 -0.06
N PHE A 198 -3.64 -1.45 -0.76
CA PHE A 198 -4.35 -2.70 -1.03
C PHE A 198 -4.75 -3.41 0.26
N LEU A 199 -3.79 -3.66 1.17
CA LEU A 199 -4.05 -4.34 2.43
C LEU A 199 -5.12 -3.63 3.25
N TYR A 200 -4.99 -2.30 3.40
CA TYR A 200 -5.89 -1.49 4.19
C TYR A 200 -7.31 -1.51 3.61
N ALA A 201 -7.46 -1.28 2.29
CA ALA A 201 -8.75 -1.28 1.63
C ALA A 201 -9.45 -2.65 1.69
N LEU A 202 -8.71 -3.75 1.50
CA LEU A 202 -9.19 -5.13 1.64
C LEU A 202 -9.56 -5.50 3.08
N SER A 203 -9.15 -4.71 4.07
CA SER A 203 -9.35 -5.01 5.49
C SER A 203 -10.34 -4.07 6.18
N ARG A 204 -10.77 -2.99 5.54
CA ARG A 204 -11.65 -1.98 6.13
C ARG A 204 -12.93 -1.80 5.33
N ARG A 205 -14.04 -2.28 5.88
CA ARG A 205 -15.37 -2.21 5.23
C ARG A 205 -15.89 -0.80 4.98
N ARG A 206 -15.37 0.20 5.70
CA ARG A 206 -15.68 1.62 5.48
C ARG A 206 -14.99 2.23 4.26
N ILE A 207 -14.05 1.51 3.64
CA ILE A 207 -13.36 1.98 2.45
C ILE A 207 -14.18 1.54 1.23
N ALA A 208 -14.60 2.55 0.47
CA ALA A 208 -15.48 2.38 -0.68
C ALA A 208 -14.73 1.79 -1.89
N ALA A 209 -13.53 2.33 -2.16
CA ALA A 209 -12.67 1.91 -3.25
C ALA A 209 -11.21 2.30 -2.97
N ALA A 210 -10.29 1.62 -3.66
CA ALA A 210 -8.88 2.00 -3.72
C ALA A 210 -8.39 2.08 -5.15
N ALA A 211 -7.62 3.11 -5.46
CA ALA A 211 -6.95 3.28 -6.74
C ALA A 211 -5.49 3.59 -6.43
N VAL A 212 -4.56 2.73 -6.83
CA VAL A 212 -3.16 2.80 -6.41
C VAL A 212 -2.19 2.70 -7.58
N TYR A 213 -0.96 3.16 -7.37
CA TYR A 213 0.08 3.17 -8.40
C TYR A 213 1.29 2.32 -8.02
N THR A 214 1.70 1.43 -8.93
CA THR A 214 2.90 0.57 -8.85
C THR A 214 3.06 -0.14 -7.50
N ALA A 215 2.00 -0.81 -7.04
CA ALA A 215 2.08 -1.62 -5.84
C ALA A 215 2.98 -2.85 -6.03
N PRO A 216 4.00 -3.07 -5.17
CA PRO A 216 4.44 -4.41 -4.86
C PRO A 216 3.26 -5.23 -4.32
N ASN A 217 3.24 -6.52 -4.60
CA ASN A 217 2.26 -7.43 -4.04
C ASN A 217 2.41 -7.50 -2.51
N PRO A 218 1.41 -7.04 -1.74
CA PRO A 218 1.52 -7.04 -0.28
C PRO A 218 1.52 -8.43 0.36
N PHE A 219 1.19 -9.48 -0.39
CA PHE A 219 1.08 -10.85 0.11
C PHE A 219 2.35 -11.67 -0.10
N GLU A 220 3.15 -11.29 -1.09
CA GLU A 220 4.36 -11.98 -1.52
C GLU A 220 5.10 -11.09 -2.52
N ALA A 221 6.15 -10.43 -2.06
CA ALA A 221 7.05 -9.67 -2.92
C ALA A 221 8.47 -9.77 -2.39
N PHE A 222 9.40 -9.75 -3.32
CA PHE A 222 10.84 -9.78 -3.12
C PHE A 222 11.26 -10.97 -2.26
N ASN A 223 11.93 -10.69 -1.15
CA ASN A 223 12.40 -11.69 -0.20
C ASN A 223 11.50 -11.76 1.05
N ASP A 224 10.20 -11.51 0.92
CA ASP A 224 9.25 -11.76 2.01
C ASP A 224 9.38 -13.22 2.48
N PRO A 225 9.87 -13.47 3.72
CA PRO A 225 10.10 -14.83 4.19
C PRO A 225 8.80 -15.52 4.62
N CYS A 226 7.71 -14.76 4.77
CA CYS A 226 6.41 -15.25 5.22
C CYS A 226 5.29 -14.81 4.26
N PRO A 227 5.32 -15.30 3.01
CA PRO A 227 4.25 -15.04 2.05
C PRO A 227 2.94 -15.65 2.54
N GLN A 228 1.83 -14.97 2.28
CA GLN A 228 0.51 -15.43 2.70
C GLN A 228 -0.53 -15.26 1.61
N GLN A 229 -1.25 -16.33 1.28
CA GLN A 229 -2.36 -16.27 0.34
C GLN A 229 -3.57 -15.56 0.97
N PRO A 230 -4.14 -14.51 0.32
CA PRO A 230 -5.34 -13.90 0.83
C PRO A 230 -6.53 -14.86 0.73
N VAL A 231 -7.40 -14.87 1.74
CA VAL A 231 -8.61 -15.68 1.77
C VAL A 231 -9.81 -14.91 2.32
N GLY A 232 -11.00 -15.20 1.79
CA GLY A 232 -12.26 -14.65 2.29
C GLY A 232 -12.91 -15.43 3.43
N ARG A 233 -12.28 -16.51 3.85
CA ARG A 233 -12.75 -17.45 4.88
C ARG A 233 -11.84 -17.34 6.12
N ARG A 234 -12.13 -18.15 7.13
CA ARG A 234 -11.18 -18.40 8.22
C ARG A 234 -9.90 -19.02 7.63
N PRO A 235 -8.70 -18.50 7.96
CA PRO A 235 -7.44 -19.09 7.55
C PRO A 235 -7.32 -20.54 8.06
N ARG A 236 -6.71 -21.40 7.25
CA ARG A 236 -6.47 -22.82 7.58
C ARG A 236 -5.06 -23.09 8.09
N SER A 237 -4.14 -22.16 7.89
CA SER A 237 -2.73 -22.23 8.24
C SER A 237 -2.13 -20.83 8.23
N ASP A 238 -0.92 -20.68 8.74
CA ASP A 238 -0.18 -19.41 8.73
C ASP A 238 0.19 -18.92 7.32
N ALA A 239 0.10 -19.79 6.31
CA ALA A 239 0.23 -19.41 4.89
C ALA A 239 -1.04 -18.75 4.30
N GLU A 240 -2.13 -18.59 5.05
CA GLU A 240 -3.34 -17.89 4.62
C GLU A 240 -3.60 -16.65 5.50
N VAL A 241 -3.97 -15.53 4.89
CA VAL A 241 -4.39 -14.31 5.62
C VAL A 241 -5.82 -13.94 5.26
N ARG A 242 -6.64 -13.66 6.28
CA ARG A 242 -8.04 -13.28 6.04
C ARG A 242 -8.15 -11.83 5.60
N VAL A 243 -8.91 -11.59 4.54
CA VAL A 243 -9.38 -10.25 4.15
C VAL A 243 -10.84 -10.05 4.53
N PHE A 244 -11.20 -8.82 4.94
CA PHE A 244 -12.49 -8.50 5.57
C PHE A 244 -13.45 -7.70 4.68
N ASN A 245 -12.92 -7.09 3.61
CA ASN A 245 -13.63 -6.25 2.65
C ASN A 245 -13.36 -6.69 1.20
N ARG A 246 -13.72 -7.93 0.86
CA ARG A 246 -13.58 -8.47 -0.52
C ARG A 246 -14.43 -7.74 -1.56
N GLY A 247 -15.45 -7.02 -1.12
CA GLY A 247 -16.35 -6.26 -2.00
C GLY A 247 -15.77 -4.94 -2.47
N VAL A 248 -14.65 -4.48 -1.88
CA VAL A 248 -13.98 -3.23 -2.25
C VAL A 248 -13.63 -3.23 -3.73
N ARG A 249 -13.73 -2.05 -4.34
CA ARG A 249 -13.40 -1.82 -5.74
C ARG A 249 -11.94 -1.38 -5.81
N LEU A 250 -11.14 -2.11 -6.56
CA LEU A 250 -9.69 -1.90 -6.69
C LEU A 250 -9.34 -1.47 -8.12
N TYR A 251 -8.48 -0.48 -8.24
CA TYR A 251 -7.93 0.02 -9.50
C TYR A 251 -6.42 0.10 -9.38
N HIS A 252 -5.69 -0.73 -10.12
CA HIS A 252 -4.24 -0.79 -10.07
C HIS A 252 -3.68 -0.24 -11.36
N VAL A 253 -2.95 0.87 -11.27
CA VAL A 253 -2.14 1.37 -12.38
C VAL A 253 -0.69 0.98 -12.09
N HIS A 254 0.02 0.35 -13.03
CA HIS A 254 1.43 -0.02 -12.83
C HIS A 254 2.21 -0.01 -14.14
N ASN A 255 3.53 0.12 -14.05
CA ASN A 255 4.35 0.27 -15.25
C ASN A 255 4.65 -1.09 -15.88
N ALA A 256 4.63 -1.18 -17.20
CA ALA A 256 5.04 -2.37 -17.94
C ALA A 256 6.50 -2.73 -17.68
N CYS A 257 7.35 -1.70 -17.61
CA CYS A 257 8.73 -1.79 -17.14
C CYS A 257 8.81 -1.04 -15.81
N ASP A 258 8.82 -1.78 -14.70
CA ASP A 258 8.82 -1.25 -13.35
C ASP A 258 10.09 -1.67 -12.59
N ILE A 259 10.40 -0.98 -11.49
CA ILE A 259 11.60 -1.24 -10.71
C ILE A 259 11.64 -2.69 -10.27
N ALA A 260 12.81 -3.32 -10.45
CA ALA A 260 13.09 -4.66 -9.97
C ALA A 260 12.00 -5.70 -10.34
N GLY A 261 11.35 -5.56 -11.50
CA GLY A 261 10.33 -6.51 -11.93
C GLY A 261 9.03 -6.46 -11.11
N ILE A 262 8.63 -5.29 -10.59
CA ILE A 262 7.34 -5.15 -9.90
C ILE A 262 6.13 -5.47 -10.82
N CYS A 263 6.23 -5.27 -12.14
CA CYS A 263 5.11 -5.57 -13.04
C CYS A 263 4.65 -7.04 -13.00
N PRO A 264 5.50 -8.06 -13.23
CA PRO A 264 5.08 -9.46 -13.08
C PRO A 264 4.65 -9.81 -11.64
N ASN A 265 5.18 -9.11 -10.63
CA ASN A 265 4.69 -9.24 -9.26
C ASN A 265 3.26 -8.67 -9.07
N GLY A 266 2.91 -7.60 -9.77
CA GLY A 266 1.55 -7.08 -9.89
C GLY A 266 0.60 -8.06 -10.60
N GLU A 267 1.07 -8.78 -11.63
CA GLU A 267 0.29 -9.83 -12.30
C GLU A 267 0.01 -11.03 -11.35
N LEU A 268 0.96 -11.37 -10.48
CA LEU A 268 0.74 -12.35 -9.41
C LEU A 268 -0.31 -11.84 -8.41
N LEU A 269 -0.22 -10.59 -7.96
CA LEU A 269 -1.23 -9.96 -7.09
C LEU A 269 -2.63 -10.04 -7.73
N LEU A 270 -2.75 -9.67 -9.01
CA LEU A 270 -4.02 -9.76 -9.75
C LEU A 270 -4.59 -11.19 -9.70
N THR A 271 -3.75 -12.19 -9.91
CA THR A 271 -4.15 -13.61 -9.83
C THR A 271 -4.68 -13.98 -8.44
N GLN A 272 -3.99 -13.56 -7.38
CA GLN A 272 -4.40 -13.80 -5.99
C GLN A 272 -5.74 -13.10 -5.66
N LEU A 273 -5.91 -11.85 -6.09
CA LEU A 273 -7.14 -11.07 -5.92
C LEU A 273 -8.33 -11.70 -6.65
N LEU A 274 -8.13 -12.19 -7.88
CA LEU A 274 -9.15 -12.92 -8.62
C LEU A 274 -9.50 -14.25 -7.93
N GLY A 275 -8.52 -14.93 -7.33
CA GLY A 275 -8.73 -16.16 -6.55
C GLY A 275 -9.69 -15.98 -5.36
N ILE A 276 -9.70 -14.80 -4.75
CA ILE A 276 -10.67 -14.42 -3.70
C ILE A 276 -11.91 -13.71 -4.24
N HIS A 277 -12.12 -13.67 -5.57
CA HIS A 277 -13.23 -12.98 -6.22
C HIS A 277 -13.31 -11.48 -5.86
N ALA A 278 -12.16 -10.83 -5.66
CA ALA A 278 -12.12 -9.39 -5.49
C ALA A 278 -12.45 -8.68 -6.82
N HIS A 279 -12.95 -7.45 -6.73
CA HIS A 279 -13.24 -6.64 -7.90
C HIS A 279 -12.07 -5.70 -8.19
N VAL A 280 -11.22 -6.12 -9.12
CA VAL A 280 -10.02 -5.39 -9.51
C VAL A 280 -10.06 -5.05 -10.99
N THR A 281 -9.67 -3.81 -11.30
CA THR A 281 -9.33 -3.36 -12.65
C THR A 281 -7.83 -3.10 -12.66
N ASP A 282 -7.14 -3.76 -13.58
CA ASP A 282 -5.68 -3.66 -13.71
C ASP A 282 -5.33 -2.92 -15.01
N VAL A 283 -4.38 -1.97 -14.92
CA VAL A 283 -3.94 -1.12 -16.01
C VAL A 283 -2.42 -1.09 -16.02
N ILE A 284 -1.84 -1.64 -17.08
CA ILE A 284 -0.40 -1.60 -17.33
C ILE A 284 -0.10 -0.42 -18.26
N ILE A 285 0.88 0.41 -17.93
CA ILE A 285 1.27 1.60 -18.71
C ILE A 285 2.75 1.54 -19.11
N ASP A 286 3.10 2.03 -20.28
CA ASP A 286 4.50 2.14 -20.71
C ASP A 286 5.20 3.38 -20.11
N GLY A 287 6.48 3.60 -20.46
CA GLY A 287 7.25 4.76 -20.02
C GLY A 287 6.71 6.12 -20.51
N SER A 288 5.78 6.13 -21.47
CA SER A 288 5.03 7.30 -21.94
C SER A 288 3.64 7.41 -21.28
N GLN A 289 3.35 6.56 -20.29
CA GLN A 289 2.06 6.43 -19.60
C GLN A 289 0.89 6.01 -20.50
N VAL A 290 1.18 5.42 -21.67
CA VAL A 290 0.15 4.86 -22.54
C VAL A 290 -0.17 3.45 -22.08
N GLN A 291 -1.46 3.10 -22.05
CA GLN A 291 -1.87 1.75 -21.67
C GLN A 291 -1.33 0.72 -22.66
N VAL A 292 -0.73 -0.35 -22.13
CA VAL A 292 -0.23 -1.49 -22.88
C VAL A 292 -0.83 -2.79 -22.32
N PRO A 293 -0.85 -3.89 -23.09
CA PRO A 293 -1.59 -5.09 -22.68
C PRO A 293 -0.84 -6.01 -21.71
N MET A 294 0.45 -5.82 -21.49
CA MET A 294 1.28 -6.73 -20.69
C MET A 294 2.56 -6.07 -20.18
N CYS A 295 3.20 -6.69 -19.19
CA CYS A 295 4.53 -6.33 -18.72
C CYS A 295 5.60 -6.47 -19.81
N ASP A 296 6.63 -5.62 -19.75
CA ASP A 296 7.84 -5.75 -20.56
C ASP A 296 8.75 -6.80 -19.91
N ALA A 297 8.81 -7.99 -20.51
CA ALA A 297 9.65 -9.09 -20.05
C ALA A 297 11.15 -8.75 -19.99
N GLY A 298 11.60 -7.75 -20.74
CA GLY A 298 12.97 -7.25 -20.67
C GLY A 298 13.27 -6.47 -19.38
N CYS A 299 12.25 -6.11 -18.60
CA CYS A 299 12.35 -5.49 -17.27
C CYS A 299 12.00 -6.45 -16.14
N GLY A 300 12.10 -7.76 -16.37
CA GLY A 300 11.91 -8.81 -15.39
C GLY A 300 10.73 -9.71 -15.71
N THR A 301 10.83 -10.98 -15.29
CA THR A 301 9.77 -11.98 -15.40
C THR A 301 9.55 -12.74 -14.10
N ASN A 302 10.29 -12.40 -13.03
CA ASN A 302 10.16 -13.05 -11.74
C ASN A 302 8.86 -12.54 -11.08
N PRO A 303 7.88 -13.41 -10.79
CA PRO A 303 6.64 -13.00 -10.12
C PRO A 303 6.86 -12.56 -8.67
N ASP A 304 8.00 -12.86 -8.07
CA ASP A 304 8.37 -12.34 -6.76
C ASP A 304 9.09 -10.98 -6.88
N GLY A 305 9.46 -10.53 -8.08
CA GLY A 305 10.37 -9.41 -8.26
C GLY A 305 11.84 -9.79 -8.03
N ASP A 306 12.72 -9.03 -8.64
CA ASP A 306 14.16 -9.30 -8.65
C ASP A 306 14.86 -8.63 -7.46
N MET A 307 15.86 -9.31 -6.88
CA MET A 307 16.61 -8.81 -5.72
C MET A 307 17.94 -8.15 -6.09
N ASN A 308 18.43 -8.36 -7.32
CA ASN A 308 19.73 -7.89 -7.73
C ASN A 308 19.71 -7.23 -9.11
N PHE A 309 20.49 -6.16 -9.24
CA PHE A 309 20.72 -5.47 -10.51
C PHE A 309 21.16 -6.40 -11.65
N ALA A 310 22.02 -7.37 -11.34
CA ALA A 310 22.59 -8.27 -12.34
C ALA A 310 21.54 -9.15 -13.05
N ASP A 311 20.46 -9.48 -12.34
CA ASP A 311 19.39 -10.35 -12.84
C ASP A 311 18.40 -9.58 -13.70
N ASN A 312 18.23 -8.27 -13.44
CA ASN A 312 17.29 -7.41 -14.16
C ASN A 312 17.81 -5.96 -14.36
N PRO A 313 18.82 -5.74 -15.20
CA PRO A 313 19.43 -4.42 -15.36
C PRO A 313 18.46 -3.33 -15.84
N ARG A 314 17.49 -3.68 -16.71
CA ARG A 314 16.50 -2.71 -17.21
C ARG A 314 15.46 -2.35 -16.14
N GLY A 315 14.97 -3.32 -15.36
CA GLY A 315 14.11 -3.05 -14.22
C GLY A 315 14.76 -2.09 -13.23
N TYR A 316 16.05 -2.28 -12.91
CA TYR A 316 16.76 -1.37 -12.01
C TYR A 316 17.18 -0.02 -12.63
N THR A 317 17.06 0.16 -13.94
CA THR A 317 17.39 1.44 -14.62
C THR A 317 16.15 2.13 -15.14
N GLU A 318 15.61 1.68 -16.28
CA GLU A 318 14.38 2.18 -16.89
C GLU A 318 13.18 1.99 -15.95
N GLY A 319 13.07 0.82 -15.31
CA GLY A 319 12.00 0.53 -14.36
C GLY A 319 12.03 1.49 -13.16
N SER A 320 13.20 1.76 -12.58
CA SER A 320 13.38 2.76 -11.51
C SER A 320 12.96 4.18 -11.94
N GLN A 321 13.26 4.59 -13.17
CA GLN A 321 12.84 5.89 -13.70
C GLN A 321 11.32 5.99 -13.84
N ASN A 322 10.68 4.92 -14.31
CA ASN A 322 9.23 4.88 -14.42
C ASN A 322 8.58 4.83 -13.02
N HIS A 323 9.11 4.00 -12.11
CA HIS A 323 8.60 3.82 -10.76
C HIS A 323 8.60 5.10 -9.93
N THR A 324 9.63 5.94 -10.09
CA THR A 324 9.84 7.18 -9.32
C THR A 324 9.06 8.39 -9.83
N ARG A 325 8.15 8.18 -10.79
CA ARG A 325 7.28 9.23 -11.33
C ARG A 325 5.82 8.86 -11.21
N TRP A 326 5.04 9.72 -10.55
CA TRP A 326 3.58 9.59 -10.49
C TRP A 326 2.93 9.58 -11.90
N PRO A 327 1.89 8.76 -12.17
CA PRO A 327 1.26 8.66 -13.47
C PRO A 327 0.26 9.82 -13.66
N SER A 328 0.76 11.05 -13.79
CA SER A 328 -0.07 12.27 -13.81
C SER A 328 -1.20 12.24 -14.85
N SER A 329 -1.03 11.54 -15.97
CA SER A 329 -2.08 11.37 -17.00
C SER A 329 -3.24 10.47 -16.56
N TRP A 330 -3.06 9.67 -15.50
CA TRP A 330 -4.05 8.73 -14.97
C TRP A 330 -4.75 9.23 -13.71
N THR A 331 -4.31 10.32 -13.09
CA THR A 331 -4.93 10.88 -11.87
C THR A 331 -6.42 11.11 -12.05
N GLN A 332 -6.84 11.73 -13.16
CA GLN A 332 -8.26 11.94 -13.45
C GLN A 332 -9.04 10.60 -13.54
N SER A 333 -8.47 9.58 -14.17
CA SER A 333 -9.07 8.24 -14.26
C SER A 333 -9.24 7.61 -12.86
N MET A 334 -8.25 7.76 -11.98
CA MET A 334 -8.32 7.28 -10.60
C MET A 334 -9.40 8.01 -9.79
N LEU A 335 -9.53 9.33 -9.96
CA LEU A 335 -10.58 10.13 -9.31
C LEU A 335 -11.98 9.79 -9.84
N ASP A 336 -12.12 9.55 -11.14
CA ASP A 336 -13.37 9.06 -11.75
C ASP A 336 -13.72 7.66 -11.25
N PHE A 337 -12.73 6.79 -11.07
CA PHE A 337 -12.93 5.49 -10.45
C PHE A 337 -13.51 5.62 -9.04
N PHE A 338 -12.99 6.53 -8.21
CA PHE A 338 -13.58 6.82 -6.90
C PHE A 338 -15.02 7.32 -7.02
N ARG A 339 -15.28 8.32 -7.87
CA ARG A 339 -16.62 8.87 -8.10
C ARG A 339 -17.67 7.78 -8.38
N MET A 340 -17.33 6.79 -9.21
CA MET A 340 -18.21 5.70 -9.62
C MET A 340 -18.47 4.64 -8.54
N HIS A 341 -17.67 4.59 -7.47
CA HIS A 341 -17.67 3.49 -6.51
C HIS A 341 -17.86 3.91 -5.06
N PRO A 342 -18.96 4.62 -4.70
CA PRO A 342 -19.30 4.84 -3.29
C PRO A 342 -19.66 3.53 -2.58
N LEU A 343 -19.60 3.52 -1.25
CA LEU A 343 -20.11 2.41 -0.44
C LEU A 343 -21.59 2.14 -0.77
N ARG A 344 -21.92 0.87 -1.00
CA ARG A 344 -23.30 0.41 -1.20
C ARG A 344 -23.89 -0.03 0.14
N GLY A 345 -25.04 0.52 0.53
CA GLY A 345 -25.70 0.23 1.82
C GLY A 345 -25.42 1.28 2.90
N HIS A 346 -26.07 1.15 4.06
CA HIS A 346 -25.80 1.98 5.25
C HIS A 346 -24.50 1.49 5.94
N PRO A 347 -23.68 2.43 6.47
CA PRO A 347 -22.46 2.08 7.22
C PRO A 347 -22.71 1.16 8.41
#